data_AF-A0A2V9QFS2-F1
#
_entry.id   AF-A0A2V9QFS2-F1
#
_cell.length_a   1.000
_cell.length_b   1.000
_cell.length_c   1.000
_cell.angle_alpha   90.00
_cell.angle_beta   90.00
_cell.angle_gamma   90.00
#
_symmetry.space_group_name_H-M   'P 1'
#
loop_
_entity.id
_entity.type
_entity.pdbx_description
1 polymer ?
#
loop_
_entity_poly.entity_id
_entity_poly.type
_entity_poly.pdbx_seq_one_letter_code
_entity_poly.pdbx_strand_id
1 'polypeptide(L)'
;MRFGCHPWICLLRVGGHIRGLLHIIWDYAMWSGLVPVQANPISLVTVRGSSRRIRQPRNLTVDEFQRFLRGLEDPFRTISLVCVCFGLRISECMALRWSDVDWLTSKLSVQRGIVKQRVDDVKTIYSNQRMTIDAEMLDALKLWKQTTQFSANEDWMFASPAQLGRLPWSFDTVLRAFVKAGRDAGIGGLGTHSMRHTYRSWLDAAGTSVAVQQKLMRHGDIRTTMNVYGGVVTNEMQEAHSKVVRMALEKTN
;
A
#
# COMPACT_ATOMS: atom_id res chain seq x y z
N MET A 1 12.51 -18.17 -19.87
CA MET A 1 13.75 -17.80 -19.14
C MET A 1 13.42 -17.64 -17.66
N ARG A 2 14.03 -18.45 -16.80
CA ARG A 2 13.78 -18.50 -15.35
C ARG A 2 14.38 -17.25 -14.69
N PHE A 3 13.55 -16.37 -14.13
CA PHE A 3 14.01 -15.33 -13.21
C PHE A 3 14.32 -15.96 -11.85
N GLY A 4 15.45 -16.66 -11.76
CA GLY A 4 16.03 -17.11 -10.50
C GLY A 4 16.74 -15.94 -9.82
N CYS A 5 16.30 -15.57 -8.62
CA CYS A 5 17.08 -14.68 -7.76
C CYS A 5 18.43 -15.38 -7.47
N HIS A 6 19.56 -14.78 -7.86
CA HIS A 6 20.88 -15.37 -7.58
C HIS A 6 21.04 -15.61 -6.06
N PRO A 7 21.51 -16.78 -5.61
CA PRO A 7 21.59 -17.13 -4.18
C PRO A 7 22.31 -16.09 -3.30
N TRP A 8 23.35 -15.47 -3.85
CA TRP A 8 24.13 -14.40 -3.23
C TRP A 8 23.29 -13.15 -2.85
N ILE A 9 22.23 -12.86 -3.59
CA ILE A 9 21.37 -11.68 -3.40
C ILE A 9 20.45 -11.88 -2.19
N CYS A 10 19.92 -13.09 -1.99
CA CYS A 10 19.19 -13.43 -0.78
C CYS A 10 20.10 -13.36 0.45
N LEU A 11 21.33 -13.85 0.35
CA LEU A 11 22.33 -13.84 1.43
C LEU A 11 22.65 -12.42 1.94
N LEU A 12 22.81 -11.43 1.05
CA LEU A 12 23.11 -10.05 1.46
C LEU A 12 21.95 -9.36 2.19
N ARG A 13 20.70 -9.61 1.75
CA ARG A 13 19.49 -9.05 2.38
C ARG A 13 19.20 -9.70 3.72
N VAL A 14 19.33 -11.02 3.78
CA VAL A 14 19.17 -11.80 5.02
C VAL A 14 20.26 -11.42 6.02
N GLY A 15 21.52 -11.27 5.59
CA GLY A 15 22.62 -10.84 6.44
C GLY A 15 22.41 -9.47 7.08
N GLY A 16 21.87 -8.49 6.33
CA GLY A 16 21.50 -7.18 6.87
C GLY A 16 20.40 -7.25 7.93
N HIS A 17 19.37 -8.08 7.69
CA HIS A 17 18.27 -8.28 8.64
C HIS A 17 18.74 -8.99 9.92
N ILE A 18 19.55 -10.03 9.78
CA ILE A 18 20.14 -10.78 10.90
C ILE A 18 21.02 -9.85 11.75
N ARG A 19 21.91 -9.07 11.12
CA ARG A 19 22.71 -8.06 11.86
C ARG A 19 21.80 -7.12 12.64
N GLY A 20 20.74 -6.60 12.02
CA GLY A 20 19.80 -5.68 12.67
C GLY A 20 19.13 -6.31 13.90
N LEU A 21 18.65 -7.56 13.77
CA LEU A 21 18.06 -8.31 14.88
C LEU A 21 19.07 -8.56 16.00
N LEU A 22 20.28 -9.03 15.67
CA LEU A 22 21.33 -9.27 16.66
C LEU A 22 21.73 -7.99 17.39
N HIS A 23 21.76 -6.85 16.69
CA HIS A 23 22.05 -5.56 17.30
C HIS A 23 21.00 -5.21 18.36
N ILE A 24 19.71 -5.34 18.03
CA ILE A 24 18.58 -5.05 18.94
C ILE A 24 18.60 -6.00 20.14
N ILE A 25 18.82 -7.30 19.90
CA ILE A 25 18.88 -8.31 20.96
C ILE A 25 20.04 -8.01 21.91
N TRP A 26 21.20 -7.59 21.38
CA TRP A 26 22.36 -7.25 22.20
C TRP A 26 22.13 -5.96 23.01
N ASP A 27 21.52 -4.94 22.42
CA ASP A 27 21.12 -3.72 23.14
C ASP A 27 20.15 -4.04 24.28
N TYR A 28 19.19 -4.92 24.04
CA TYR A 28 18.26 -5.41 25.07
C TYR A 28 18.97 -6.21 26.17
N ALA A 29 19.94 -7.05 25.82
CA ALA A 29 20.71 -7.83 26.78
C ALA A 29 21.57 -6.94 27.69
N MET A 30 22.18 -5.87 27.14
CA MET A 30 22.89 -4.86 27.93
C MET A 30 21.94 -4.07 28.84
N TRP A 31 20.80 -3.63 28.30
CA TRP A 31 19.79 -2.89 29.06
C TRP A 31 19.17 -3.72 30.19
N SER A 32 18.93 -5.01 29.97
CA SER A 32 18.39 -5.93 30.97
C SER A 32 19.43 -6.46 31.96
N GLY A 33 20.70 -6.06 31.82
CA GLY A 33 21.79 -6.48 32.71
C GLY A 33 22.23 -7.94 32.57
N LEU A 34 21.77 -8.65 31.52
CA LEU A 34 22.23 -10.00 31.21
C LEU A 34 23.71 -10.03 30.79
N VAL A 35 24.20 -8.91 30.26
CA VAL A 35 25.61 -8.68 29.93
C VAL A 35 26.04 -7.29 30.40
N PRO A 36 27.34 -7.06 30.65
CA PRO A 36 27.84 -5.73 31.01
C PRO A 36 27.51 -4.67 29.96
N VAL A 37 27.20 -3.46 30.42
CA VAL A 37 26.96 -2.31 29.54
C VAL A 37 28.29 -1.88 28.91
N GLN A 38 28.40 -2.04 27.61
CA GLN A 38 29.59 -1.70 26.82
C GLN A 38 29.19 -1.29 25.40
N ALA A 39 30.17 -0.97 24.54
CA ALA A 39 29.88 -0.78 23.12
C ALA A 39 29.32 -2.08 22.52
N ASN A 40 28.18 -1.99 21.81
CA ASN A 40 27.56 -3.16 21.18
C ASN A 40 28.53 -3.78 20.14
N PRO A 41 29.00 -5.03 20.33
CA PRO A 41 29.96 -5.67 19.42
C PRO A 41 29.44 -5.81 17.99
N ILE A 42 28.12 -5.91 17.82
CA ILE A 42 27.48 -6.03 16.50
C ILE A 42 27.65 -4.76 15.68
N SER A 43 27.92 -3.61 16.31
CA SER A 43 28.21 -2.36 15.61
C SER A 43 29.39 -2.51 14.62
N LEU A 44 30.39 -3.33 14.97
CA LEU A 44 31.60 -3.59 14.18
C LEU A 44 31.36 -4.43 12.92
N VAL A 45 30.25 -5.18 12.86
CA VAL A 45 30.00 -6.18 11.80
C VAL A 45 29.39 -5.54 10.55
N THR A 46 30.19 -5.08 9.58
CA THR A 46 29.59 -4.39 8.41
C THR A 46 29.15 -5.36 7.31
N VAL A 47 27.84 -5.44 7.04
CA VAL A 47 27.31 -6.20 5.89
C VAL A 47 27.30 -5.30 4.65
N ARG A 48 28.38 -5.36 3.86
CA ARG A 48 28.52 -4.58 2.63
C ARG A 48 27.40 -4.91 1.65
N GLY A 49 26.77 -3.89 1.07
CA GLY A 49 25.70 -4.06 0.07
C GLY A 49 24.30 -4.33 0.62
N SER A 50 24.12 -4.51 1.94
CA SER A 50 22.81 -4.75 2.56
C SER A 50 21.83 -3.56 2.44
N SER A 51 22.35 -2.33 2.35
CA SER A 51 21.56 -1.09 2.23
C SER A 51 21.28 -0.65 0.79
N ARG A 52 21.98 -1.21 -0.21
CA ARG A 52 21.74 -0.85 -1.61
C ARG A 52 20.47 -1.51 -2.08
N ARG A 53 19.41 -0.71 -2.26
CA ARG A 53 18.17 -1.17 -2.88
C ARG A 53 18.44 -1.43 -4.37
N ILE A 54 18.63 -2.70 -4.74
CA ILE A 54 19.04 -3.11 -6.10
C ILE A 54 17.94 -2.86 -7.14
N ARG A 55 16.66 -2.79 -6.73
CA ARG A 55 15.53 -2.47 -7.60
C ARG A 55 14.75 -1.28 -7.05
N GLN A 56 14.68 -0.22 -7.85
CA GLN A 56 13.77 0.90 -7.61
C GLN A 56 12.32 0.38 -7.64
N PRO A 57 11.44 0.85 -6.74
CA PRO A 57 10.02 0.59 -6.88
C PRO A 57 9.53 1.08 -8.24
N ARG A 58 8.72 0.29 -8.94
CA ARG A 58 8.12 0.70 -10.22
C ARG A 58 6.88 1.55 -9.94
N ASN A 59 6.92 2.79 -10.41
CA ASN A 59 5.79 3.70 -10.51
C ASN A 59 5.30 3.68 -11.97
N LEU A 60 4.02 3.94 -12.19
CA LEU A 60 3.43 3.98 -13.52
C LEU A 60 3.17 5.42 -13.95
N THR A 61 3.35 5.71 -15.25
CA THR A 61 2.76 6.91 -15.85
C THR A 61 1.25 6.72 -15.98
N VAL A 62 0.52 7.80 -16.28
CA VAL A 62 -0.93 7.73 -16.54
C VAL A 62 -1.22 6.75 -17.70
N ASP A 63 -0.51 6.88 -18.83
CA ASP A 63 -0.68 5.98 -19.99
C ASP A 63 -0.33 4.51 -19.68
N GLU A 64 0.71 4.27 -18.88
CA GLU A 64 1.03 2.93 -18.42
C GLU A 64 -0.07 2.37 -17.53
N PHE A 65 -0.59 3.17 -16.60
CA PHE A 65 -1.69 2.76 -15.74
C PHE A 65 -2.96 2.46 -16.53
N GLN A 66 -3.31 3.26 -17.53
CA GLN A 66 -4.48 3.00 -18.39
C GLN A 66 -4.33 1.71 -19.21
N ARG A 67 -3.16 1.47 -19.82
CA ARG A 67 -2.88 0.20 -20.52
C ARG A 67 -2.94 -1.00 -19.58
N PHE A 68 -2.38 -0.85 -18.38
CA PHE A 68 -2.45 -1.86 -17.32
C PHE A 68 -3.90 -2.15 -16.91
N LEU A 69 -4.73 -1.12 -16.71
CA LEU A 69 -6.13 -1.25 -16.34
C LEU A 69 -6.96 -2.00 -17.38
N ARG A 70 -6.68 -1.82 -18.68
CA ARG A 70 -7.38 -2.55 -19.77
C ARG A 70 -7.16 -4.06 -19.70
N GLY A 71 -6.04 -4.52 -19.13
CA GLY A 71 -5.73 -5.93 -18.92
C GLY A 71 -6.31 -6.53 -17.64
N LEU A 72 -7.09 -5.78 -16.87
CA LEU A 72 -7.68 -6.21 -15.62
C LEU A 72 -9.21 -6.28 -15.70
N GLU A 73 -9.75 -7.39 -15.20
CA GLU A 73 -11.16 -7.56 -14.89
C GLU A 73 -11.42 -7.29 -13.41
N ASP A 74 -12.68 -7.07 -13.04
CA ASP A 74 -13.08 -6.96 -11.65
C ASP A 74 -12.98 -8.32 -10.93
N PRO A 75 -12.57 -8.34 -9.64
CA PRO A 75 -12.34 -7.17 -8.78
C PRO A 75 -10.96 -6.53 -8.91
N PHE A 76 -10.02 -7.12 -9.65
CA PHE A 76 -8.63 -6.67 -9.69
C PHE A 76 -8.47 -5.26 -10.28
N ARG A 77 -9.32 -4.92 -11.27
CA ARG A 77 -9.43 -3.57 -11.82
C ARG A 77 -9.78 -2.57 -10.71
N THR A 78 -10.90 -2.78 -10.01
CA THR A 78 -11.31 -1.91 -8.89
C THR A 78 -10.28 -1.86 -7.75
N ILE A 79 -9.64 -2.99 -7.40
CA ILE A 79 -8.56 -3.02 -6.39
C ILE A 79 -7.41 -2.08 -6.79
N SER A 80 -7.00 -2.09 -8.06
CA SER A 80 -5.92 -1.24 -8.54
C SER A 80 -6.29 0.25 -8.50
N LEU A 81 -7.52 0.59 -8.87
CA LEU A 81 -8.08 1.94 -8.77
C LEU A 81 -8.09 2.43 -7.32
N VAL A 82 -8.64 1.64 -6.39
CA VAL A 82 -8.64 1.99 -4.96
C VAL A 82 -7.22 2.17 -4.43
N CYS A 83 -6.29 1.28 -4.77
CA CYS A 83 -4.90 1.39 -4.32
C CYS A 83 -4.20 2.65 -4.86
N VAL A 84 -4.43 3.03 -6.13
CA VAL A 84 -3.77 4.20 -6.72
C VAL A 84 -4.45 5.51 -6.29
N CYS A 85 -5.77 5.55 -6.14
CA CYS A 85 -6.50 6.77 -5.78
C CYS A 85 -6.26 7.15 -4.31
N PHE A 86 -6.22 6.17 -3.41
CA PHE A 86 -6.08 6.40 -1.98
C PHE A 86 -4.67 6.11 -1.44
N GLY A 87 -3.74 5.63 -2.28
CA GLY A 87 -2.38 5.29 -1.85
C GLY A 87 -2.31 4.15 -0.83
N LEU A 88 -3.31 3.28 -0.77
CA LEU A 88 -3.40 2.24 0.27
C LEU A 88 -2.29 1.21 0.12
N ARG A 89 -1.84 0.66 1.25
CA ARG A 89 -1.11 -0.62 1.21
C ARG A 89 -2.08 -1.70 0.76
N ILE A 90 -1.58 -2.70 0.02
CA ILE A 90 -2.44 -3.81 -0.42
C ILE A 90 -3.12 -4.52 0.76
N SER A 91 -2.44 -4.66 1.90
CA SER A 91 -3.03 -5.24 3.11
C SER A 91 -4.18 -4.41 3.69
N GLU A 92 -4.17 -3.09 3.51
CA GLU A 92 -5.25 -2.19 3.93
C GLU A 92 -6.41 -2.25 2.93
N CYS A 93 -6.10 -2.21 1.63
CA CYS A 93 -7.10 -2.30 0.56
C CYS A 93 -7.89 -3.61 0.64
N MET A 94 -7.19 -4.74 0.78
CA MET A 94 -7.84 -6.05 0.88
C MET A 94 -8.63 -6.20 2.18
N ALA A 95 -8.34 -5.38 3.19
CA ALA A 95 -9.08 -5.40 4.43
C ALA A 95 -10.35 -4.53 4.40
N LEU A 96 -10.63 -3.75 3.36
CA LEU A 96 -11.83 -2.91 3.32
C LEU A 96 -13.13 -3.71 3.40
N ARG A 97 -14.08 -3.22 4.17
CA ARG A 97 -15.49 -3.65 4.20
C ARG A 97 -16.38 -2.57 3.60
N TRP A 98 -17.60 -2.95 3.24
CA TRP A 98 -18.57 -1.96 2.75
C TRP A 98 -19.00 -0.95 3.81
N SER A 99 -18.98 -1.33 5.09
CA SER A 99 -19.24 -0.44 6.25
C SER A 99 -18.15 0.59 6.50
N ASP A 100 -16.97 0.46 5.88
CA ASP A 100 -15.90 1.45 5.96
C ASP A 100 -16.15 2.71 5.11
N VAL A 101 -17.15 2.66 4.21
CA VAL A 101 -17.55 3.78 3.35
C VAL A 101 -18.76 4.48 3.96
N ASP A 102 -18.59 5.74 4.31
CA ASP A 102 -19.69 6.66 4.59
C ASP A 102 -20.18 7.24 3.25
N TRP A 103 -21.25 6.63 2.73
CA TRP A 103 -21.85 6.97 1.44
C TRP A 103 -22.53 8.35 1.43
N LEU A 104 -22.94 8.85 2.60
CA LEU A 104 -23.59 10.15 2.73
C LEU A 104 -22.56 11.27 2.67
N THR A 105 -21.46 11.12 3.40
CA THR A 105 -20.41 12.15 3.46
C THR A 105 -19.25 11.91 2.48
N SER A 106 -19.33 10.86 1.68
CA SER A 106 -18.29 10.45 0.72
C SER A 106 -16.92 10.30 1.39
N LYS A 107 -16.86 9.52 2.48
CA LYS A 107 -15.62 9.31 3.25
C LYS A 107 -15.29 7.84 3.40
N LEU A 108 -14.01 7.50 3.23
CA LEU A 108 -13.45 6.17 3.44
C LEU A 108 -12.68 6.13 4.77
N SER A 109 -12.99 5.13 5.61
CA SER A 109 -12.29 4.87 6.87
C SER A 109 -11.45 3.60 6.75
N VAL A 110 -10.14 3.70 6.90
CA VAL A 110 -9.26 2.52 6.78
C VAL A 110 -8.88 2.05 8.18
N GLN A 111 -9.63 1.05 8.65
CA GLN A 111 -9.62 0.61 10.05
C GLN A 111 -8.70 -0.59 10.30
N ARG A 112 -8.50 -1.44 9.28
CA ARG A 112 -7.98 -2.80 9.43
C ARG A 112 -6.91 -3.10 8.38
N GLY A 113 -6.02 -4.04 8.70
CA GLY A 113 -5.09 -4.64 7.76
C GLY A 113 -5.24 -6.15 7.74
N ILE A 114 -5.00 -6.78 6.59
CA ILE A 114 -5.01 -8.24 6.47
C ILE A 114 -3.71 -8.76 5.85
N VAL A 115 -3.07 -9.71 6.53
CA VAL A 115 -1.83 -10.36 6.07
C VAL A 115 -1.95 -11.86 6.30
N LYS A 116 -1.69 -12.66 5.25
CA LYS A 116 -1.85 -14.14 5.30
C LYS A 116 -3.22 -14.57 5.88
N GLN A 117 -4.29 -13.86 5.48
CA GLN A 117 -5.66 -14.07 5.95
C GLN A 117 -5.85 -13.92 7.47
N ARG A 118 -4.89 -13.30 8.16
CA ARG A 118 -5.03 -12.85 9.54
C ARG A 118 -5.31 -11.36 9.53
N VAL A 119 -6.41 -10.99 10.17
CA VAL A 119 -6.79 -9.59 10.35
C VAL A 119 -6.07 -9.08 11.58
N ASP A 120 -5.43 -7.92 11.43
CA ASP A 120 -4.89 -7.16 12.53
C ASP A 120 -5.47 -5.76 12.45
N ASP A 121 -5.69 -5.14 13.60
CA ASP A 121 -6.07 -3.74 13.63
C ASP A 121 -4.87 -2.93 13.13
N VAL A 122 -5.13 -1.86 12.38
CA VAL A 122 -4.05 -0.92 12.06
C VAL A 122 -3.76 -0.17 13.36
N LYS A 123 -2.90 -0.74 14.22
CA LYS A 123 -2.40 -0.10 15.43
C LYS A 123 -1.60 1.13 15.04
N THR A 124 -2.27 2.25 14.85
CA THR A 124 -1.65 3.57 14.87
C THR A 124 -2.70 4.64 15.03
N ILE A 125 -2.35 5.70 15.74
CA ILE A 125 -3.13 6.92 16.00
C ILE A 125 -3.63 7.59 14.69
N TYR A 126 -3.06 7.20 13.53
CA TYR A 126 -3.44 7.59 12.17
C TYR A 126 -4.68 6.86 11.60
N SER A 127 -5.25 5.87 12.29
CA SER A 127 -6.45 5.14 11.84
C SER A 127 -7.72 6.01 11.81
N ASN A 128 -7.75 7.12 12.56
CA ASN A 128 -8.87 8.06 12.58
C ASN A 128 -8.94 9.02 11.38
N GLN A 129 -7.95 9.01 10.48
CA GLN A 129 -7.96 9.91 9.33
C GLN A 129 -8.86 9.35 8.22
N ARG A 130 -10.10 9.85 8.17
CA ARG A 130 -11.03 9.59 7.06
C ARG A 130 -10.52 10.25 5.79
N MET A 131 -10.56 9.51 4.68
CA MET A 131 -10.17 10.01 3.36
C MET A 131 -11.43 10.43 2.59
N THR A 132 -11.46 11.64 2.05
CA THR A 132 -12.54 12.04 1.14
C THR A 132 -12.48 11.18 -0.11
N ILE A 133 -13.63 10.72 -0.57
CA ILE A 133 -13.80 9.98 -1.82
C ILE A 133 -14.23 11.01 -2.88
N ASP A 134 -13.42 11.16 -3.92
CA ASP A 134 -13.81 11.97 -5.08
C ASP A 134 -15.05 11.38 -5.79
N ALA A 135 -15.86 12.24 -6.41
CA ALA A 135 -17.14 11.85 -7.02
C ALA A 135 -16.98 10.72 -8.05
N GLU A 136 -15.96 10.77 -8.91
CA GLU A 136 -15.76 9.74 -9.93
C GLU A 136 -15.37 8.39 -9.31
N MET A 137 -14.54 8.42 -8.26
CA MET A 137 -14.17 7.22 -7.51
C MET A 137 -15.36 6.66 -6.72
N LEU A 138 -16.22 7.54 -6.18
CA LEU A 138 -17.44 7.13 -5.50
C LEU A 138 -18.38 6.40 -6.45
N ASP A 139 -18.53 6.89 -7.69
CA ASP A 139 -19.36 6.24 -8.69
C ASP A 139 -18.77 4.90 -9.15
N ALA A 140 -17.45 4.80 -9.29
CA ALA A 140 -16.79 3.52 -9.52
C ALA A 140 -17.03 2.52 -8.37
N LEU A 141 -17.01 2.97 -7.11
CA LEU A 141 -17.32 2.12 -5.95
C LEU A 141 -18.80 1.71 -5.90
N LYS A 142 -19.73 2.61 -6.26
CA LYS A 142 -21.16 2.27 -6.36
C LYS A 142 -21.40 1.21 -7.43
N LEU A 143 -20.78 1.36 -8.61
CA LEU A 143 -20.87 0.37 -9.68
C LEU A 143 -20.35 -0.99 -9.19
N TRP A 144 -19.16 -1.01 -8.57
CA TRP A 144 -18.60 -2.23 -8.00
C TRP A 144 -19.54 -2.87 -6.96
N LYS A 145 -20.14 -2.07 -6.08
CA LYS A 145 -21.10 -2.54 -5.06
C LYS A 145 -22.35 -3.17 -5.69
N GLN A 146 -22.79 -2.70 -6.84
CA GLN A 146 -23.95 -3.24 -7.57
C GLN A 146 -23.63 -4.54 -8.30
N THR A 147 -22.39 -4.71 -8.77
CA THR A 147 -21.99 -5.87 -9.59
C THR A 147 -21.41 -7.03 -8.80
N THR A 148 -20.89 -6.77 -7.59
CA THR A 148 -20.29 -7.82 -6.75
C THR A 148 -21.33 -8.80 -6.19
N GLN A 149 -20.91 -10.05 -5.95
CA GLN A 149 -21.72 -11.06 -5.28
C GLN A 149 -21.93 -10.76 -3.77
N PHE A 150 -21.01 -10.03 -3.15
CA PHE A 150 -20.98 -9.78 -1.71
C PHE A 150 -21.04 -8.28 -1.45
N SER A 151 -22.24 -7.75 -1.21
CA SER A 151 -22.52 -6.32 -1.11
C SER A 151 -23.14 -5.90 0.23
N ALA A 152 -23.32 -6.83 1.18
CA ALA A 152 -23.81 -6.48 2.50
C ALA A 152 -22.77 -5.62 3.25
N ASN A 153 -23.22 -4.80 4.20
CA ASN A 153 -22.34 -3.83 4.86
C ASN A 153 -21.14 -4.48 5.56
N GLU A 154 -21.32 -5.66 6.14
CA GLU A 154 -20.26 -6.39 6.84
C GLU A 154 -19.38 -7.25 5.93
N ASP A 155 -19.74 -7.38 4.65
CA ASP A 155 -18.92 -8.13 3.70
C ASP A 155 -17.62 -7.39 3.40
N TRP A 156 -16.58 -8.16 3.10
CA TRP A 156 -15.36 -7.62 2.53
C TRP A 156 -15.66 -7.02 1.15
N MET A 157 -15.18 -5.79 0.92
CA MET A 157 -15.34 -5.11 -0.37
C MET A 157 -14.74 -5.92 -1.53
N PHE A 158 -13.69 -6.70 -1.24
CA PHE A 158 -13.03 -7.60 -2.19
C PHE A 158 -13.09 -9.06 -1.72
N ALA A 159 -14.27 -9.46 -1.24
CA ALA A 159 -14.61 -10.84 -0.88
C ALA A 159 -14.25 -11.84 -2.01
N SER A 160 -13.67 -12.97 -1.62
CA SER A 160 -13.32 -14.05 -2.54
C SER A 160 -14.49 -15.04 -2.68
N PRO A 161 -15.03 -15.27 -3.89
CA PRO A 161 -16.04 -16.31 -4.13
C PRO A 161 -15.56 -17.71 -3.72
N ALA A 162 -14.27 -18.01 -3.94
CA ALA A 162 -13.66 -19.27 -3.53
C ALA A 162 -13.63 -19.49 -2.00
N GLN A 163 -13.92 -18.46 -1.21
CA GLN A 163 -14.03 -18.51 0.25
C GLN A 163 -15.46 -18.19 0.72
N LEU A 164 -16.44 -18.22 -0.19
CA LEU A 164 -17.84 -17.88 0.08
C LEU A 164 -17.99 -16.51 0.77
N GLY A 165 -17.13 -15.56 0.41
CA GLY A 165 -17.12 -14.22 0.98
C GLY A 165 -16.60 -14.09 2.41
N ARG A 166 -16.22 -15.19 3.08
CA ARG A 166 -15.69 -15.17 4.46
C ARG A 166 -14.33 -14.47 4.56
N LEU A 167 -13.56 -14.52 3.48
CA LEU A 167 -12.25 -13.89 3.37
C LEU A 167 -12.12 -13.15 2.03
N PRO A 168 -11.33 -12.07 1.98
CA PRO A 168 -11.05 -11.38 0.73
C PRO A 168 -10.08 -12.18 -0.13
N TRP A 169 -9.93 -11.77 -1.39
CA TRP A 169 -8.91 -12.34 -2.28
C TRP A 169 -7.53 -12.33 -1.63
N SER A 170 -6.77 -13.41 -1.86
CA SER A 170 -5.41 -13.47 -1.34
C SER A 170 -4.51 -12.47 -2.06
N PHE A 171 -3.55 -11.93 -1.32
CA PHE A 171 -2.48 -11.10 -1.84
C PHE A 171 -1.78 -11.72 -3.06
N ASP A 172 -1.48 -13.01 -3.02
CA ASP A 172 -0.78 -13.72 -4.10
C ASP A 172 -1.62 -13.77 -5.37
N THR A 173 -2.94 -13.85 -5.24
CA THR A 173 -3.85 -13.80 -6.39
C THR A 173 -3.87 -12.41 -7.01
N VAL A 174 -3.99 -11.35 -6.19
CA VAL A 174 -3.94 -9.97 -6.69
C VAL A 174 -2.60 -9.67 -7.37
N LEU A 175 -1.49 -10.07 -6.75
CA LEU A 175 -0.16 -9.87 -7.32
C LEU A 175 0.01 -10.60 -8.65
N ARG A 176 -0.49 -11.84 -8.77
CA ARG A 176 -0.46 -12.59 -10.04
C ARG A 176 -1.27 -11.89 -11.12
N ALA A 177 -2.46 -11.40 -10.80
CA ALA A 177 -3.28 -10.64 -11.74
C ALA A 177 -2.56 -9.37 -12.21
N PHE A 178 -1.97 -8.61 -11.28
CA PHE A 178 -1.23 -7.39 -11.60
C PHE A 178 0.01 -7.67 -12.45
N VAL A 179 0.81 -8.67 -12.09
CA VAL A 179 2.01 -9.04 -12.86
C VAL A 179 1.64 -9.53 -14.25
N LYS A 180 0.53 -10.27 -14.40
CA LYS A 180 0.03 -10.72 -15.70
C LYS A 180 -0.40 -9.51 -16.55
N ALA A 181 -1.31 -8.69 -16.06
CA ALA A 181 -1.80 -7.50 -16.78
C ALA A 181 -0.66 -6.52 -17.11
N GLY A 182 0.29 -6.33 -16.19
CA GLY A 182 1.48 -5.54 -16.44
C GLY A 182 2.31 -6.11 -17.58
N ARG A 183 2.61 -7.41 -17.57
CA ARG A 183 3.35 -8.08 -18.65
C ARG A 183 2.65 -7.90 -20.00
N ASP A 184 1.35 -8.11 -20.04
CA ASP A 184 0.55 -8.00 -21.27
C ASP A 184 0.52 -6.55 -21.80
N ALA A 185 0.62 -5.56 -20.90
CA ALA A 185 0.75 -4.15 -21.22
C ALA A 185 2.20 -3.68 -21.50
N GLY A 186 3.19 -4.57 -21.49
CA GLY A 186 4.62 -4.24 -21.67
C GLY A 186 5.27 -3.57 -20.45
N ILE A 187 4.65 -3.70 -19.27
CA ILE A 187 5.04 -3.07 -18.00
C ILE A 187 5.66 -4.13 -17.08
N GLY A 188 6.97 -4.03 -16.89
CA GLY A 188 7.73 -4.90 -15.99
C GLY A 188 7.82 -4.37 -14.56
N GLY A 189 8.13 -5.26 -13.61
CA GLY A 189 8.52 -4.87 -12.25
C GLY A 189 7.39 -4.43 -11.33
N LEU A 190 6.13 -4.73 -11.69
CA LEU A 190 5.00 -4.51 -10.80
C LEU A 190 5.14 -5.35 -9.53
N GLY A 191 4.90 -4.69 -8.41
CA GLY A 191 4.87 -5.28 -7.09
C GLY A 191 3.66 -4.79 -6.32
N THR A 192 3.63 -5.19 -5.06
CA THR A 192 2.45 -5.12 -4.19
C THR A 192 2.16 -3.71 -3.68
N HIS A 193 3.17 -2.85 -3.77
CA HIS A 193 3.09 -1.43 -3.44
C HIS A 193 3.25 -0.55 -4.67
N SER A 194 3.27 -1.11 -5.89
CA SER A 194 3.43 -0.32 -7.11
C SER A 194 2.36 0.76 -7.22
N MET A 195 1.09 0.44 -6.98
CA MET A 195 0.01 1.43 -7.02
C MET A 195 0.17 2.54 -5.98
N ARG A 196 0.64 2.21 -4.77
CA ARG A 196 0.95 3.19 -3.74
C ARG A 196 2.15 4.08 -4.11
N HIS A 197 3.15 3.51 -4.77
CA HIS A 197 4.29 4.29 -5.23
C HIS A 197 3.91 5.17 -6.43
N THR A 198 3.06 4.68 -7.32
CA THR A 198 2.41 5.47 -8.38
C THR A 198 1.64 6.64 -7.79
N TYR A 199 0.79 6.41 -6.78
CA TYR A 199 0.06 7.48 -6.08
C TYR A 199 0.99 8.59 -5.59
N ARG A 200 2.07 8.22 -4.87
CA ARG A 200 3.08 9.18 -4.41
C ARG A 200 3.70 9.95 -5.59
N SER A 201 4.04 9.25 -6.66
CA SER A 201 4.62 9.86 -7.86
C SER A 201 3.67 10.85 -8.53
N TRP A 202 2.37 10.56 -8.53
CA TRP A 202 1.35 11.42 -9.14
C TRP A 202 1.01 12.62 -8.26
N LEU A 203 1.01 12.47 -6.94
CA LEU A 203 0.93 13.61 -6.03
C LEU A 203 2.09 14.59 -6.25
N ASP A 204 3.28 14.07 -6.47
CA ASP A 204 4.48 14.86 -6.79
C ASP A 204 4.32 15.58 -8.14
N ALA A 205 3.90 14.86 -9.19
CA ALA A 205 3.61 15.43 -10.50
C ALA A 205 2.48 16.49 -10.47
N ALA A 206 1.51 16.35 -9.56
CA ALA A 206 0.44 17.30 -9.33
C ALA A 206 0.86 18.54 -8.52
N GLY A 207 2.14 18.66 -8.14
CA GLY A 207 2.68 19.80 -7.39
C GLY A 207 2.28 19.80 -5.92
N THR A 208 1.90 18.65 -5.36
CA THR A 208 1.45 18.55 -3.96
C THR A 208 2.62 18.73 -3.00
N SER A 209 2.48 19.58 -1.98
CA SER A 209 3.55 19.79 -0.99
C SER A 209 3.92 18.51 -0.25
N VAL A 210 5.20 18.33 0.10
CA VAL A 210 5.69 17.11 0.78
C VAL A 210 4.93 16.85 2.09
N ALA A 211 4.54 17.90 2.82
CA ALA A 211 3.75 17.77 4.05
C ALA A 211 2.35 17.19 3.79
N VAL A 212 1.67 17.64 2.73
CA VAL A 212 0.37 17.11 2.31
C VAL A 212 0.51 15.68 1.79
N GLN A 213 1.56 15.39 1.01
CA GLN A 213 1.86 14.02 0.55
C GLN A 213 2.03 13.05 1.73
N GLN A 214 2.78 13.44 2.76
CA GLN A 214 2.99 12.60 3.95
C GLN A 214 1.69 12.28 4.68
N LYS A 215 0.81 13.29 4.86
CA LYS A 215 -0.52 13.12 5.45
C LYS A 215 -1.39 12.19 4.62
N LEU A 216 -1.49 12.42 3.31
CA LEU A 216 -2.28 11.59 2.38
C LEU A 216 -1.79 10.13 2.32
N MET A 217 -0.48 9.93 2.42
CA MET A 217 0.12 8.61 2.40
C MET A 217 -0.03 7.86 3.73
N ARG A 218 -0.46 8.51 4.82
CA ARG A 218 -0.69 7.87 6.13
C ARG A 218 0.54 7.06 6.59
N HIS A 219 1.72 7.67 6.48
CA HIS A 219 2.98 7.06 6.88
C HIS A 219 3.09 7.02 8.42
N GLY A 220 2.96 5.83 9.01
CA GLY A 220 3.17 5.61 10.45
C GLY A 220 4.64 5.50 10.89
N ASP A 221 5.59 5.48 9.96
CA ASP A 221 7.02 5.47 10.29
C ASP A 221 7.79 6.32 9.27
N ILE A 222 8.23 7.47 9.76
CA ILE A 222 9.25 8.32 9.19
C ILE A 222 10.18 8.49 10.38
N ARG A 223 11.45 8.14 10.24
CA ARG A 223 12.45 8.35 11.30
C ARG A 223 12.78 9.85 11.47
N THR A 224 11.79 10.74 11.35
CA THR A 224 11.96 12.19 11.23
C THR A 224 10.67 12.92 11.64
N THR A 225 10.60 13.24 12.92
CA THR A 225 9.92 14.42 13.49
C THR A 225 9.18 15.33 12.49
N MET A 226 7.88 15.08 12.32
CA MET A 226 6.83 16.09 12.16
C MET A 226 5.56 15.51 12.79
N ASN A 227 5.68 15.24 14.09
CA ASN A 227 4.54 14.91 14.94
C ASN A 227 3.67 16.16 15.11
N VAL A 228 2.36 15.93 15.21
CA VAL A 228 1.33 16.85 15.68
C VAL A 228 0.85 17.92 14.70
N TYR A 229 0.14 17.51 13.64
CA TYR A 229 -1.02 18.29 13.17
C TYR A 229 -2.15 17.34 12.78
N GLY A 230 -3.12 17.25 13.68
CA GLY A 230 -4.20 16.28 13.68
C GLY A 230 -5.32 16.54 12.66
N GLY A 231 -6.04 15.45 12.39
CA GLY A 231 -7.50 15.37 12.33
C GLY A 231 -8.26 15.98 11.14
N VAL A 232 -7.77 17.03 10.50
CA VAL A 232 -8.59 17.77 9.51
C VAL A 232 -8.08 17.48 8.10
N VAL A 233 -8.96 16.93 7.26
CA VAL A 233 -8.77 16.93 5.79
C VAL A 233 -8.79 18.38 5.35
N THR A 234 -7.66 18.89 4.86
CA THR A 234 -7.59 20.26 4.34
C THR A 234 -8.11 20.31 2.90
N ASN A 235 -8.54 21.47 2.44
CA ASN A 235 -8.91 21.67 1.03
C ASN A 235 -7.77 21.28 0.09
N GLU A 236 -6.52 21.55 0.46
CA GLU A 236 -5.33 21.12 -0.29
C GLU A 236 -5.21 19.60 -0.43
N MET A 237 -5.51 18.85 0.65
CA MET A 237 -5.50 17.39 0.61
C MET A 237 -6.59 16.85 -0.31
N GLN A 238 -7.79 17.44 -0.24
CA GLN A 238 -8.91 17.05 -1.10
C GLN A 238 -8.60 17.35 -2.56
N GLU A 239 -8.09 18.54 -2.87
CA GLU A 239 -7.73 18.93 -4.24
C GLU A 239 -6.64 18.04 -4.82
N ALA A 240 -5.58 17.75 -4.05
CA ALA A 240 -4.52 16.85 -4.47
C ALA A 240 -5.04 15.42 -4.72
N HIS A 241 -5.92 14.91 -3.86
CA HIS A 241 -6.57 13.61 -4.04
C HIS A 241 -7.43 13.58 -5.32
N SER A 242 -8.29 14.59 -5.52
CA SER A 242 -9.13 14.71 -6.72
C SER A 242 -8.31 14.78 -8.00
N LYS A 243 -7.16 15.47 -8.03
CA LYS A 243 -6.27 15.49 -9.19
C LYS A 243 -5.77 14.08 -9.56
N VAL A 244 -5.36 13.28 -8.57
CA VAL A 244 -4.93 11.89 -8.82
C VAL A 244 -6.10 11.03 -9.29
N VAL A 245 -7.29 11.17 -8.70
CA VAL A 245 -8.46 10.40 -9.12
C VAL A 245 -8.79 10.66 -10.58
N ARG A 246 -8.78 11.93 -11.01
CA ARG A 246 -8.97 12.29 -12.43
C ARG A 246 -7.91 11.65 -13.32
N MET A 247 -6.63 11.72 -12.96
CA MET A 247 -5.57 11.02 -13.71
C MET A 247 -5.81 9.49 -13.80
N ALA A 248 -6.38 8.86 -12.77
CA ALA A 248 -6.63 7.42 -12.72
C ALA A 248 -7.87 7.01 -13.54
N LEU A 249 -8.92 7.83 -13.54
CA LEU A 249 -10.22 7.53 -14.14
C LEU A 249 -10.44 8.21 -15.49
N GLU A 250 -9.55 9.12 -15.89
CA GLU A 250 -9.55 9.74 -17.22
C GLU A 250 -9.56 8.65 -18.29
N LYS A 251 -10.68 8.59 -19.01
CA LYS A 251 -10.83 7.74 -20.19
C LYS A 251 -9.91 8.32 -21.25
N THR A 252 -8.81 7.62 -21.55
CA THR A 252 -8.08 7.87 -22.78
C THR A 252 -9.06 7.58 -23.92
N ASN A 253 -9.54 8.65 -24.54
CA ASN A 253 -10.42 8.63 -25.71
C ASN A 253 -9.74 7.86 -26.86
#